data_AF-A0A7Y6PIS3-F1
#
_entry.id   AF-A0A7Y6PIS3-F1
#
_cell.length_a   1.000
_cell.length_b   1.000
_cell.length_c   1.000
_cell.angle_alpha   90.00
_cell.angle_beta   90.00
_cell.angle_gamma   90.00
#
_symmetry.space_group_name_H-M   'P 1'
#
loop_
_entity.id
_entity.type
_entity.pdbx_description
1 polymer ?
#
loop_
_entity_poly.entity_id
_entity_poly.type
_entity_poly.pdbx_seq_one_letter_code
_entity_poly.pdbx_strand_id
1 'polypeptide(L)'
;YGALFTGVQRANVVLRYIDNVPATGITEEDRSMIKGEALFLRGYQYFLLVNNYKEVPLRIIPSNEDEPNKPAASEAVLWKQAEDDLTEAIKCNLPVTRVA
;
A
#
# COMPACT_ATOMS: atom_id res chain seq x y z
N TYR A 1 2.89 0.31 16.71
CA TYR A 1 2.70 0.11 15.27
C TYR A 1 1.24 -0.13 14.82
N GLY A 2 0.23 -0.21 15.70
CA GLY A 2 -1.16 -0.51 15.30
C GLY A 2 -1.74 0.47 14.26
N ALA A 3 -1.56 1.78 14.44
CA ALA A 3 -2.02 2.80 13.49
C ALA A 3 -1.38 2.66 12.09
N LEU A 4 -0.11 2.22 12.02
CA LEU A 4 0.56 1.95 10.75
C LEU A 4 -0.08 0.74 10.06
N PHE A 5 -0.33 -0.38 10.76
CA PHE A 5 -1.04 -1.50 10.13
C PHE A 5 -2.49 -1.19 9.77
N THR A 6 -3.17 -0.26 10.47
CA THR A 6 -4.48 0.24 10.02
C THR A 6 -4.39 0.89 8.65
N GLY A 7 -3.35 1.69 8.40
CA GLY A 7 -3.09 2.24 7.08
C GLY A 7 -2.80 1.15 6.04
N VAL A 8 -2.04 0.12 6.41
CA VAL A 8 -1.61 -0.94 5.49
C VAL A 8 -2.84 -1.71 5.06
N GLN A 9 -3.72 -2.03 6.01
CA GLN A 9 -4.98 -2.70 5.74
C GLN A 9 -5.86 -1.88 4.80
N ARG A 10 -5.98 -0.56 5.00
CA ARG A 10 -6.77 0.31 4.12
C ARG A 10 -6.21 0.32 2.70
N ALA A 11 -4.89 0.44 2.56
CA ALA A 11 -4.24 0.37 1.25
C ALA A 11 -4.43 -1.00 0.60
N ASN A 12 -4.30 -2.10 1.34
CA ASN A 12 -4.51 -3.45 0.83
C ASN A 12 -5.94 -3.64 0.29
N VAL A 13 -6.95 -3.11 0.98
CA VAL A 13 -8.35 -3.16 0.50
C VAL A 13 -8.50 -2.40 -0.82
N VAL A 14 -7.95 -1.18 -0.91
CA VAL A 14 -8.00 -0.40 -2.17
C VAL A 14 -7.31 -1.17 -3.30
N LEU A 15 -6.07 -1.60 -3.10
CA LEU A 15 -5.28 -2.31 -4.11
C LEU A 15 -5.91 -3.64 -4.53
N ARG A 16 -6.63 -4.31 -3.63
CA ARG A 16 -7.33 -5.57 -3.93
C ARG A 16 -8.51 -5.40 -4.88
N TYR A 17 -9.25 -4.29 -4.76
CA TYR A 17 -10.54 -4.13 -5.40
C TYR A 17 -10.60 -3.00 -6.43
N ILE A 18 -9.60 -2.11 -6.48
CA ILE A 18 -9.62 -0.93 -7.36
C ILE A 18 -9.80 -1.31 -8.83
N ASP A 19 -9.23 -2.42 -9.30
CA ASP A 19 -9.37 -2.89 -10.69
C ASP A 19 -10.76 -3.51 -10.99
N ASN A 20 -11.55 -3.80 -9.96
CA ASN A 20 -12.91 -4.35 -10.11
C ASN A 20 -14.00 -3.27 -10.07
N VAL A 21 -13.65 -2.01 -9.75
CA VAL A 21 -14.62 -0.91 -9.71
C VAL A 21 -15.10 -0.62 -11.14
N PRO A 22 -16.42 -0.67 -11.42
CA PRO A 22 -16.95 -0.39 -12.76
C PRO A 22 -16.57 1.00 -13.26
N ALA A 23 -16.34 1.14 -14.56
CA ALA A 23 -15.99 2.42 -15.21
C ALA A 23 -17.10 3.49 -15.09
N THR A 24 -18.33 3.10 -14.74
CA THR A 24 -19.41 4.04 -14.41
C THR A 24 -19.18 4.79 -13.09
N GLY A 25 -18.28 4.30 -12.23
CA GLY A 25 -17.96 4.90 -10.94
C GLY A 25 -16.68 5.74 -10.92
N ILE A 26 -15.68 5.39 -11.75
CA ILE A 26 -14.39 6.11 -11.86
C ILE A 26 -13.85 6.00 -13.29
N THR A 27 -13.10 7.01 -13.73
CA THR A 27 -12.32 6.92 -14.99
C THR A 27 -11.08 6.02 -14.81
N GLU A 28 -10.42 5.65 -15.90
CA GLU A 28 -9.15 4.90 -15.81
C GLU A 28 -8.01 5.76 -15.26
N GLU A 29 -8.06 7.07 -15.52
CA GLU A 29 -7.16 8.06 -14.94
C GLU A 29 -7.32 8.14 -13.43
N ASP A 30 -8.58 8.17 -12.95
CA ASP A 30 -8.90 8.12 -11.52
C ASP A 30 -8.43 6.81 -10.89
N ARG A 31 -8.68 5.67 -11.56
CA ARG A 31 -8.27 4.35 -11.10
C ARG A 31 -6.76 4.28 -10.92
N SER A 32 -6.01 4.73 -11.93
CA SER A 32 -4.55 4.80 -11.89
C SER A 32 -4.06 5.70 -10.77
N MET A 33 -4.65 6.89 -10.61
CA MET A 33 -4.31 7.82 -9.54
C MET A 33 -4.55 7.22 -8.15
N ILE A 34 -5.74 6.67 -7.90
CA ILE A 34 -6.13 6.04 -6.62
C ILE A 34 -5.20 4.86 -6.29
N LYS A 35 -4.87 4.03 -7.29
CA LYS A 35 -3.92 2.93 -7.14
C LYS A 35 -2.53 3.44 -6.74
N GLY A 36 -2.06 4.50 -7.39
CA GLY A 36 -0.80 5.17 -7.04
C GLY A 36 -0.80 5.71 -5.60
N GLU A 37 -1.87 6.35 -5.16
CA GLU A 37 -1.98 6.88 -3.80
C GLU A 37 -1.96 5.76 -2.75
N ALA A 38 -2.68 4.66 -3.00
CA ALA A 38 -2.69 3.52 -2.10
C ALA A 38 -1.32 2.82 -2.02
N LEU A 39 -0.63 2.66 -3.15
CA LEU A 39 0.74 2.14 -3.20
C LEU A 39 1.69 3.05 -2.41
N PHE A 40 1.68 4.36 -2.68
CA PHE A 40 2.52 5.31 -1.96
C PHE A 40 2.31 5.25 -0.45
N LEU A 41 1.04 5.26 0.00
CA LEU A 41 0.71 5.20 1.42
C LEU A 41 1.16 3.89 2.05
N ARG A 42 1.03 2.74 1.37
CA ARG A 42 1.50 1.44 1.90
C ARG A 42 3.02 1.39 1.97
N GLY A 43 3.70 1.84 0.92
CA GLY A 43 5.16 1.92 0.89
C GLY A 43 5.71 2.83 1.99
N TYR A 44 5.12 4.01 2.19
CA TYR A 44 5.51 4.94 3.25
C TYR A 44 5.29 4.35 4.66
N GLN A 45 4.20 3.60 4.86
CA GLN A 45 3.96 2.94 6.14
C GLN A 45 4.95 1.80 6.39
N TYR A 46 5.34 1.03 5.37
CA TYR A 46 6.39 0.03 5.53
C TYR A 46 7.76 0.67 5.78
N PHE A 47 8.07 1.79 5.13
CA PHE A 47 9.23 2.63 5.45
C PHE A 47 9.22 3.02 6.94
N LEU A 48 8.10 3.50 7.48
CA LEU A 48 8.00 3.83 8.90
C LEU A 48 8.07 2.60 9.82
N LEU A 49 7.50 1.47 9.42
CA LEU A 49 7.53 0.23 10.18
C LEU A 49 8.96 -0.31 10.31
N VAL A 50 9.68 -0.42 9.20
CA VAL A 50 11.04 -0.97 9.17
C VAL A 50 12.03 -0.07 9.92
N ASN A 51 11.94 1.26 9.76
CA ASN A 51 12.82 2.18 10.47
C ASN A 51 12.63 2.16 11.99
N ASN A 52 11.39 2.00 12.47
CA ASN A 52 11.10 2.10 13.90
C ASN A 52 11.12 0.76 14.64
N TYR A 53 10.87 -0.35 13.94
CA TYR A 53 10.67 -1.67 14.56
C TYR A 53 11.55 -2.78 13.98
N LYS A 54 12.28 -2.50 12.89
CA LYS A 54 13.08 -3.47 12.12
C LYS A 54 12.21 -4.57 11.52
N GLU A 55 11.89 -5.59 12.29
CA GLU A 55 11.16 -6.77 11.83
C GLU A 55 9.71 -6.74 12.30
N VAL A 56 8.79 -6.81 11.34
CA VAL A 56 7.34 -6.87 11.55
C VAL A 56 6.71 -7.79 10.50
N PRO A 57 5.48 -8.28 10.71
CA PRO A 57 4.79 -9.08 9.69
C PRO A 57 4.55 -8.27 8.41
N LEU A 58 4.93 -8.85 7.26
CA LEU A 58 4.63 -8.29 5.94
C LEU A 58 3.22 -8.72 5.47
N ARG A 59 2.29 -7.76 5.45
CA ARG A 59 0.90 -7.91 5.03
C ARG A 59 0.59 -7.11 3.77
N ILE A 60 0.36 -7.81 2.66
CA ILE A 60 0.16 -7.21 1.32
C ILE A 60 -1.22 -7.50 0.71
N ILE A 61 -2.08 -8.20 1.45
CA ILE A 61 -3.46 -8.52 1.09
C ILE A 61 -4.39 -8.14 2.25
N PRO A 62 -5.71 -8.00 2.02
CA PRO A 62 -6.66 -7.71 3.08
C PRO A 62 -6.64 -8.75 4.20
N SER A 63 -6.79 -8.32 5.46
CA SER A 63 -6.69 -9.18 6.64
C SER A 63 -7.71 -10.32 6.71
N ASN A 64 -8.86 -10.20 6.04
CA ASN A 64 -9.84 -11.29 5.90
C ASN A 64 -9.39 -12.38 4.91
N GLU A 65 -8.36 -12.11 4.12
CA GLU A 65 -7.75 -13.03 3.14
C GLU A 65 -6.31 -13.43 3.55
N ASP A 66 -5.75 -12.87 4.63
CA ASP A 66 -4.37 -13.12 5.10
C ASP A 66 -4.33 -14.09 6.29
N GLU A 67 -3.16 -14.68 6.53
CA GLU A 67 -2.90 -15.51 7.71
C GLU A 67 -2.86 -14.61 8.97
N PRO A 68 -3.72 -14.86 9.99
CA PRO A 68 -3.73 -14.05 11.20
C PRO A 68 -2.38 -14.07 11.94
N ASN A 69 -1.76 -15.24 12.05
CA ASN A 69 -0.53 -15.46 12.82
C ASN A 69 0.74 -15.44 11.94
N LYS A 70 0.81 -14.45 11.05
CA LYS A 70 1.94 -14.30 10.13
C LYS A 70 3.24 -13.94 10.89
N PRO A 71 4.34 -14.67 10.69
CA PRO A 71 5.61 -14.35 11.32
C PRO A 71 6.18 -13.02 10.82
N ALA A 72 7.11 -12.45 11.57
CA ALA A 72 7.83 -11.27 11.15
C ALA A 72 8.65 -11.55 9.88
N ALA A 73 8.69 -10.57 8.98
CA ALA A 73 9.60 -10.57 7.84
C ALA A 73 10.91 -9.87 8.22
N SER A 74 12.00 -10.24 7.55
CA SER A 74 13.29 -9.58 7.72
C SER A 74 13.25 -8.11 7.30
N GLU A 75 14.16 -7.30 7.85
CA GLU A 75 14.29 -5.88 7.52
C GLU A 75 14.46 -5.65 6.00
N ALA A 76 15.29 -6.47 5.34
CA ALA A 76 15.54 -6.38 3.90
C ALA A 76 14.26 -6.61 3.07
N VAL A 77 13.39 -7.52 3.49
CA VAL A 77 12.11 -7.79 2.82
C VAL A 77 11.14 -6.61 2.98
N LEU A 78 11.12 -5.97 4.15
CA LEU A 78 10.27 -4.82 4.41
C LEU A 78 10.73 -3.57 3.66
N TRP A 79 12.04 -3.32 3.61
CA TRP A 79 12.63 -2.27 2.77
C TRP A 79 12.32 -2.49 1.30
N LYS A 80 12.49 -3.73 0.81
CA LYS A 80 12.14 -4.08 -0.56
C LYS A 80 10.66 -3.81 -0.86
N GLN A 81 9.74 -4.18 0.04
CA GLN A 81 8.33 -3.88 -0.17
C GLN A 81 8.06 -2.37 -0.25
N ALA A 82 8.70 -1.58 0.61
CA ALA A 82 8.55 -0.13 0.58
C ALA A 82 9.04 0.46 -0.75
N GLU A 83 10.21 0.02 -1.24
CA GLU A 83 10.77 0.43 -2.52
C GLU A 83 9.89 0.01 -3.71
N ASP A 84 9.43 -1.24 -3.72
CA ASP A 84 8.57 -1.78 -4.79
C ASP A 84 7.26 -0.98 -4.84
N ASP A 85 6.60 -0.73 -3.71
CA ASP A 85 5.37 0.06 -3.64
C ASP A 85 5.58 1.51 -4.13
N LEU A 86 6.65 2.17 -3.70
CA LEU A 86 6.96 3.54 -4.12
C LEU A 86 7.33 3.61 -5.61
N THR A 87 8.02 2.61 -6.14
CA THR A 87 8.40 2.53 -7.56
C THR A 87 7.18 2.26 -8.45
N GLU A 88 6.27 1.39 -8.02
CA GLU A 88 5.01 1.16 -8.73
C GLU A 88 4.09 2.38 -8.66
N ALA A 89 4.09 3.12 -7.54
CA ALA A 89 3.33 4.36 -7.41
C ALA A 89 3.78 5.42 -8.44
N ILE A 90 5.09 5.50 -8.74
CA ILE A 90 5.63 6.42 -9.77
C ILE A 90 5.09 6.12 -11.17
N LYS A 91 4.79 4.84 -11.46
CA LYS A 91 4.24 4.43 -12.76
C LYS A 91 2.74 4.73 -12.90
N CYS A 92 2.09 5.12 -11.80
CA CYS A 92 0.68 5.48 -11.76
C CYS A 92 0.47 6.98 -12.07
N ASN A 93 -0.79 7.39 -12.22
CA ASN A 93 -1.17 8.77 -12.53
C ASN A 93 -1.17 9.69 -11.30
N LEU A 94 -0.08 9.70 -10.51
CA LEU A 94 0.05 10.59 -9.36
C LEU A 94 0.27 12.05 -9.82
N PRO A 95 -0.51 13.02 -9.32
CA PRO A 95 -0.35 14.41 -9.71
C PRO A 95 0.91 15.02 -9.08
N VAL A 96 1.62 15.86 -9.84
CA VAL A 96 2.76 16.64 -9.33
C VAL A 96 2.32 17.64 -8.26
N THR A 97 1.10 18.15 -8.37
CA THR A 97 0.47 19.08 -7.41
C THR A 97 -1.01 18.78 -7.28
N ARG A 98 -1.56 18.73 -6.06
CA ARG A 98 -3.00 18.82 -5.82
C ARG A 98 -3.34 20.23 -5.35
N VAL A 99 -4.27 20.89 -6.03
CA VAL A 99 -4.81 22.18 -5.61
C VAL A 99 -5.80 21.91 -4.50
N ALA A 100 -5.63 22.58 -3.36
CA ALA A 100 -6.51 22.49 -2.20
C ALA A 100 -7.84 23.22 -2.45
#